data_AF-A0A2S9F5I4-F1
#
_entry.id   AF-A0A2S9F5I4-F1
#
_cell.length_a   1.000
_cell.length_b   1.000
_cell.length_c   1.000
_cell.angle_alpha   90.00
_cell.angle_beta   90.00
_cell.angle_gamma   90.00
#
_symmetry.space_group_name_H-M   'P 1'
#
loop_
_entity.id
_entity.type
_entity.pdbx_description
1 polymer ?
#
loop_
_entity_poly.entity_id
_entity_poly.type
_entity_poly.pdbx_seq_one_letter_code
_entity_poly.pdbx_strand_id
1 'polypeptide(L)' 'AFGGGGTHYCLGASLARVEATAIFGEILTRMRDIELAGPVERMRSVLINGVHAMPVRFTPASVPA' A
#
# COMPACT_ATOMS: atom_id res chain seq x y z
N ALA A 1 8.23 -0.76 12.19
CA ALA A 1 6.94 -1.10 11.53
C ALA A 1 6.00 -1.87 12.44
N PHE A 2 6.43 -2.97 13.08
CA PHE A 2 5.53 -3.88 13.82
C PHE A 2 5.78 -3.93 15.35
N GLY A 3 6.48 -2.94 15.90
CA GLY A 3 6.91 -2.91 17.31
C GLY A 3 8.33 -3.47 17.51
N GLY A 4 8.81 -3.47 18.76
CA GLY A 4 10.17 -3.84 19.16
C GLY A 4 10.37 -5.33 19.53
N GLY A 5 9.42 -6.22 19.21
CA GLY A 5 9.58 -7.67 19.42
C GLY A 5 9.23 -8.21 20.81
N GLY A 6 8.68 -7.39 21.71
CA GLY A 6 8.21 -7.83 23.04
C GLY A 6 6.77 -8.34 23.06
N THR A 7 6.16 -8.41 24.24
CA THR A 7 4.79 -8.93 24.47
C THR A 7 3.70 -8.30 23.60
N HIS A 8 3.92 -7.07 23.13
CA HIS A 8 3.00 -6.34 22.25
C HIS A 8 3.47 -6.28 20.79
N TYR A 9 4.36 -7.18 20.37
CA TYR A 9 4.71 -7.30 18.96
C TYR A 9 3.45 -7.55 18.12
N CYS A 10 3.37 -6.90 16.95
CA CYS A 10 2.16 -6.95 16.14
C CYS A 10 1.80 -8.39 15.78
N LEU A 11 0.66 -8.84 16.30
CA LEU A 11 0.10 -10.16 16.02
C LEU A 11 -0.14 -10.37 14.50
N GLY A 12 -0.49 -9.29 13.80
CA GLY A 12 -0.74 -9.29 12.35
C GLY A 12 0.50 -9.13 11.47
N ALA A 13 1.71 -9.15 12.02
CA ALA A 13 2.92 -8.86 11.24
C ALA A 13 3.14 -9.79 10.05
N SER A 14 2.71 -11.06 10.13
CA SER A 14 2.78 -12.01 9.01
C SER A 14 1.73 -11.69 7.96
N LEU A 15 0.49 -11.41 8.37
CA LEU A 15 -0.61 -11.05 7.47
C LEU A 15 -0.28 -9.79 6.68
N ALA A 16 0.16 -8.73 7.35
CA ALA A 16 0.50 -7.46 6.71
C ALA A 16 1.61 -7.60 5.66
N ARG A 17 2.57 -8.53 5.85
CA ARG A 17 3.61 -8.81 4.84
C ARG A 17 3.05 -9.52 3.61
N VAL A 18 2.15 -10.48 3.82
CA VAL A 18 1.47 -11.18 2.72
C VAL A 18 0.63 -10.20 1.92
N GLU A 19 -0.16 -9.36 2.58
CA GLU A 19 -0.97 -8.33 1.94
C GLU A 19 -0.11 -7.34 1.14
N ALA A 20 0.98 -6.85 1.72
CA ALA A 20 1.90 -5.96 1.02
C ALA A 20 2.49 -6.64 -0.23
N THR A 21 2.93 -7.89 -0.09
CA THR A 21 3.50 -8.65 -1.22
C THR A 21 2.48 -8.84 -2.33
N ALA A 22 1.24 -9.22 -1.98
CA ALA A 22 0.15 -9.41 -2.95
C ALA A 22 -0.20 -8.10 -3.67
N ILE A 23 -0.42 -7.01 -2.93
CA ILE A 23 -0.80 -5.71 -3.52
C ILE A 23 0.30 -5.19 -4.43
N PHE A 24 1.57 -5.19 -4.01
CA PHE A 24 2.66 -4.72 -4.86
C PHE A 24 2.86 -5.61 -6.09
N GLY A 25 2.65 -6.92 -5.98
CA GLY A 25 2.66 -7.83 -7.13
C GLY A 25 1.61 -7.46 -8.18
N GLU A 26 0.37 -7.19 -7.75
CA GLU A 26 -0.70 -6.79 -8.67
C GLU A 26 -0.47 -5.39 -9.26
N ILE A 27 0.03 -4.43 -8.48
CA ILE A 27 0.38 -3.09 -9.00
C ILE A 27 1.43 -3.21 -10.11
N LEU A 28 2.51 -3.95 -9.86
CA LEU A 28 3.60 -4.10 -10.83
C LEU A 28 3.18 -4.82 -12.11
N THR A 29 2.17 -5.68 -12.05
CA THR A 29 1.71 -6.45 -13.22
C THR A 29 0.57 -5.77 -13.97
N ARG A 30 -0.36 -5.12 -13.27
CA ARG A 30 -1.61 -4.54 -13.83
C ARG A 30 -1.61 -3.04 -14.00
N MET A 31 -0.73 -2.30 -13.32
CA MET A 31 -0.68 -0.83 -13.29
C MET A 31 0.72 -0.34 -13.68
N ARG A 32 1.25 -0.81 -14.82
CA ARG A 32 2.67 -0.66 -15.19
C ARG A 32 3.10 0.78 -15.45
N ASP A 33 2.18 1.61 -15.88
CA ASP A 33 2.35 3.03 -16.20
C ASP A 33 1.69 3.95 -15.15
N ILE A 34 1.59 3.48 -13.91
CA ILE A 34 1.01 4.26 -12.81
C ILE A 34 1.75 5.57 -12.58
N GLU A 35 1.01 6.67 -12.56
CA GLU A 35 1.55 8.00 -12.31
C GLU A 35 0.58 8.84 -11.47
N LEU A 36 1.13 9.80 -10.70
CA LEU A 36 0.32 10.71 -9.89
C LEU A 36 -0.56 11.59 -10.79
N ALA A 37 -1.85 11.62 -10.48
CA ALA A 37 -2.86 12.43 -11.16
C ALA A 37 -3.29 13.67 -10.36
N GLY A 38 -2.58 13.98 -9.29
CA GLY A 38 -2.86 15.11 -8.41
C GLY A 38 -1.96 15.11 -7.16
N PRO A 39 -2.15 16.09 -6.27
CA PRO A 39 -1.41 16.15 -5.01
C PRO A 39 -1.76 14.96 -4.10
N VAL A 40 -0.77 14.48 -3.35
CA VAL A 40 -0.98 13.45 -2.32
C VAL A 40 -1.41 14.12 -1.02
N GLU A 41 -2.55 13.70 -0.48
CA GLU A 41 -3.08 14.22 0.77
C GLU A 41 -2.57 13.37 1.94
N ARG A 42 -1.88 14.00 2.89
CA ARG A 42 -1.40 13.33 4.10
C ARG A 42 -2.53 13.22 5.12
N MET A 43 -2.54 12.11 5.85
CA MET A 43 -3.46 11.93 6.97
C MET A 43 -3.09 12.90 8.10
N ARG A 44 -4.07 13.64 8.62
CA ARG A 44 -3.90 14.46 9.83
C ARG A 44 -3.97 13.56 11.07
N SER A 45 -2.83 12.98 11.44
CA SER A 45 -2.72 12.12 12.62
C SER A 45 -1.38 12.32 13.32
N VAL A 46 -1.39 12.30 14.65
CA VAL A 46 -0.19 12.31 15.49
C VAL A 46 0.34 10.89 15.77
N LEU A 47 -0.41 9.86 15.40
CA LEU A 47 -0.06 8.45 15.62
C LEU A 47 0.26 7.70 14.32
N ILE A 48 -0.43 8.03 13.23
CA ILE A 48 -0.37 7.29 11.97
C ILE A 48 0.31 8.15 10.90
N ASN A 49 1.43 7.65 10.37
CA ASN A 49 2.10 8.24 9.21
C ASN A 49 1.40 7.83 7.89
N GLY A 50 0.16 8.27 7.70
CA GLY A 50 -0.72 7.81 6.61
C GLY A 50 -0.80 8.74 5.41
N VAL A 51 -1.17 8.17 4.26
CA VAL A 51 -1.70 8.89 3.09
C VAL A 51 -3.22 8.80 3.15
N HIS A 52 -3.92 9.93 3.14
CA HIS A 52 -5.38 9.98 3.10
C HIS A 52 -5.90 9.73 1.68
N ALA A 53 -5.29 10.38 0.68
CA ALA A 53 -5.62 10.21 -0.72
C ALA A 53 -4.36 10.30 -1.60
N MET A 54 -4.28 9.46 -2.62
CA MET A 54 -3.24 9.47 -3.64
C MET A 54 -3.88 9.28 -5.01
N PRO A 55 -4.29 10.37 -5.69
CA PRO A 55 -4.86 10.29 -7.02
C PRO A 55 -3.82 9.75 -8.01
N VAL A 56 -4.18 8.71 -8.75
CA VAL A 56 -3.32 8.09 -9.77
C VAL A 56 -4.08 7.87 -11.08
N ARG A 57 -3.35 7.85 -12.19
CA ARG A 57 -3.82 7.36 -13.48
C ARG A 57 -2.88 6.25 -13.96
N PHE A 58 -3.43 5.28 -14.68
CA PHE A 58 -2.71 4.15 -15.26
C PHE A 58 -3.59 3.53 -16.35
N THR A 59 -3.01 2.77 -17.26
CA THR A 59 -3.72 1.95 -18.23
C THR A 59 -3.96 0.57 -17.62
N PRO A 60 -5.21 0.13 -17.41
CA PRO A 60 -5.48 -1.21 -16.88
C PRO A 60 -4.97 -2.29 -17.83
N ALA A 61 -4.08 -3.18 -17.36
CA ALA A 61 -3.71 -4.34 -18.14
C ALA A 61 -4.90 -5.32 -18.23
N SER A 62 -5.15 -5.88 -19.41
CA SER A 62 -6.09 -6.98 -19.56
C SER A 62 -5.58 -8.21 -18.81
N VAL A 63 -6.36 -8.71 -17.85
CA VAL A 63 -6.05 -9.97 -17.16
C VAL A 63 -6.26 -11.12 -18.16
N PRO A 64 -5.26 -11.98 -18.43
CA PRO A 64 -5.54 -13.26 -19.09
C PRO A 64 -6.49 -14.05 -18.18
N ALA A 65 -7.62 -14.51 -18.74
CA ALA A 65 -8.65 -15.26 -18.03
C ALA A 65 -8.09 -16.47 -17.27
#